data_AF-A0A920T3W8-F1
#
_entry.id   AF-A0A920T3W8-F1
#
_cell.length_a   1.000
_cell.length_b   1.000
_cell.length_c   1.000
_cell.angle_alpha   90.00
_cell.angle_beta   90.00
_cell.angle_gamma   90.00
#
_symmetry.space_group_name_H-M   'P 1'
#
loop_
_entity.id
_entity.type
_entity.pdbx_description
1 polymer ?
#
loop_
_entity_poly.entity_id
_entity_poly.type
_entity_poly.pdbx_seq_one_letter_code
_entity_poly.pdbx_strand_id
1 'polypeptide(L)'
;MESRQHTLLVLRYINEAKTYICLDGGVDTLITLGHKPDYVLGDLDSIKRSEDEYDSQIISLEDQSMTDLEKGILWCYENAIKELYLLGSQV
;
A
#
# COMPACT_ATOMS: atom_id res chain seq x y z
N MET A 1 -15.81 -19.08 -11.58
CA MET A 1 -16.93 -18.36 -10.95
C MET A 1 -16.50 -17.75 -9.62
N GLU A 2 -15.81 -18.51 -8.76
CA GLU A 2 -15.23 -18.02 -7.49
C GLU A 2 -14.21 -16.89 -7.66
N SER A 3 -13.31 -16.96 -8.64
CA SER A 3 -12.33 -15.90 -8.92
C SER A 3 -12.97 -14.52 -9.15
N ARG A 4 -14.16 -14.45 -9.77
CA ARG A 4 -14.89 -13.18 -9.97
C ARG A 4 -15.43 -12.59 -8.65
N GLN A 5 -15.81 -13.42 -7.69
CA GLN A 5 -16.31 -12.93 -6.39
C GLN A 5 -15.18 -12.35 -5.54
N HIS A 6 -14.01 -12.99 -5.53
CA HIS A 6 -12.84 -12.45 -4.83
C HIS A 6 -12.41 -11.09 -5.39
N THR A 7 -12.39 -10.92 -6.71
CA THR A 7 -12.08 -9.63 -7.34
C THR A 7 -13.08 -8.53 -6.93
N LEU A 8 -14.38 -8.84 -6.88
CA LEU A 8 -15.39 -7.87 -6.46
C LEU A 8 -15.24 -7.46 -5.00
N LEU A 9 -14.86 -8.40 -4.12
CA LEU A 9 -14.62 -8.10 -2.71
C LEU A 9 -13.39 -7.21 -2.51
N VAL A 10 -12.30 -7.47 -3.23
CA VAL A 10 -11.09 -6.64 -3.20
C VAL A 10 -11.41 -5.21 -3.65
N LEU A 11 -12.09 -5.06 -4.80
CA LEU A 11 -12.49 -3.74 -5.30
C LEU A 11 -13.42 -3.00 -4.34
N ARG A 12 -14.30 -3.72 -3.63
CA ARG A 12 -15.14 -3.12 -2.59
C ARG A 12 -14.30 -2.53 -1.46
N TYR A 13 -13.34 -3.28 -0.92
CA TYR A 13 -12.46 -2.76 0.14
C TYR A 13 -11.62 -1.58 -0.31
N ILE A 14 -11.11 -1.59 -1.55
CA ILE A 14 -10.41 -0.45 -2.13
C ILE A 14 -11.36 0.76 -2.15
N ASN A 15 -12.53 0.65 -2.76
CA ASN A 15 -13.48 1.77 -2.89
C ASN A 15 -14.01 2.32 -1.55
N GLU A 16 -14.11 1.49 -0.51
CA GLU A 16 -14.58 1.89 0.82
C GLU A 16 -13.45 2.39 1.75
N ALA A 17 -12.17 2.23 1.34
CA ALA A 17 -11.04 2.66 2.13
C ALA A 17 -11.00 4.19 2.27
N LYS A 18 -10.73 4.64 3.49
CA LYS A 18 -10.55 6.07 3.81
C LYS A 18 -9.11 6.54 3.66
N THR A 19 -8.17 5.60 3.69
CA THR A 19 -6.74 5.87 3.66
C THR A 19 -6.06 4.73 2.92
N TYR A 20 -5.23 5.07 1.95
CA TYR A 20 -4.42 4.14 1.18
C TYR A 20 -2.96 4.26 1.61
N ILE A 21 -2.45 3.15 2.15
CA ILE A 21 -1.04 2.98 2.50
C ILE A 21 -0.47 1.99 1.49
N CYS A 22 0.36 2.48 0.58
CA CYS A 22 1.05 1.66 -0.41
C CYS A 22 2.43 1.28 0.11
N LEU A 23 2.77 0.01 -0.02
CA LEU A 23 4.12 -0.48 0.25
C LEU A 23 4.84 -0.58 -1.09
N ASP A 24 5.89 0.23 -1.26
CA ASP A 24 6.82 0.22 -2.37
C ASP A 24 6.10 0.05 -3.74
N GLY A 25 6.36 -1.02 -4.50
CA GLY A 25 5.76 -1.28 -5.82
C GLY A 25 4.22 -1.43 -5.84
N GLY A 26 3.56 -1.56 -4.68
CA GLY A 26 2.10 -1.58 -4.57
C GLY A 26 1.42 -0.28 -5.04
N VAL A 27 2.17 0.82 -5.09
CA VAL A 27 1.68 2.14 -5.51
C VAL A 27 1.18 2.16 -6.96
N ASP A 28 1.87 1.45 -7.86
CA ASP A 28 1.52 1.42 -9.29
C ASP A 28 0.16 0.76 -9.55
N THR A 29 -0.15 -0.27 -8.77
CA THR A 29 -1.43 -0.99 -8.88
C THR A 29 -2.58 -0.08 -8.46
N LEU A 30 -2.43 0.66 -7.36
CA LEU A 30 -3.47 1.58 -6.87
C LEU A 30 -3.76 2.70 -7.88
N ILE A 31 -2.71 3.29 -8.47
CA ILE A 31 -2.83 4.33 -9.50
C ILE A 31 -3.54 3.78 -10.74
N THR A 32 -3.22 2.57 -11.17
CA THR A 32 -3.87 1.92 -12.33
C THR A 32 -5.38 1.71 -12.09
N LEU A 33 -5.79 1.53 -10.83
CA LEU A 33 -7.19 1.43 -10.43
C LEU A 33 -7.90 2.80 -10.30
N GLY A 34 -7.19 3.91 -10.51
CA GLY A 34 -7.75 5.26 -10.48
C GLY A 34 -7.78 5.91 -9.10
N HIS A 35 -7.06 5.36 -8.12
CA HIS A 35 -6.96 5.90 -6.77
C HIS A 35 -5.58 6.54 -6.54
N LYS A 36 -5.50 7.44 -5.55
CA LYS A 36 -4.25 8.07 -5.12
C LYS A 36 -3.82 7.52 -3.75
N PRO A 37 -2.53 7.24 -3.54
CA PRO A 37 -2.03 6.89 -2.21
C PRO A 37 -2.08 8.10 -1.28
N ASP A 38 -2.35 7.86 -0.01
CA ASP A 38 -2.12 8.86 1.05
C ASP A 38 -0.68 8.76 1.55
N TYR A 39 -0.20 7.52 1.72
CA TYR A 39 1.15 7.19 2.15
C TYR A 39 1.80 6.19 1.21
N VAL A 40 3.09 6.38 0.93
CA VAL A 40 3.96 5.40 0.28
C VAL A 40 5.09 5.08 1.25
N LEU A 41 5.18 3.82 1.67
CA LEU A 41 6.17 3.34 2.64
C LEU A 41 7.09 2.30 1.97
N GLY A 42 8.36 2.29 2.34
CA GLY A 42 9.33 1.30 1.85
C GLY A 42 10.74 1.87 1.85
N ASP A 43 11.71 1.13 1.35
CA ASP A 43 13.04 1.68 1.03
C ASP A 43 13.09 2.38 -0.34
N LEU A 44 11.99 2.32 -1.11
CA LEU A 44 11.74 3.04 -2.36
C LEU A 44 12.70 2.63 -3.48
N ASP A 45 13.25 1.42 -3.44
CA ASP A 45 14.17 0.94 -4.46
C ASP A 45 13.44 0.41 -5.73
N SER A 46 12.14 0.09 -5.62
CA SER A 46 11.34 -0.48 -6.72
C SER A 46 10.35 0.49 -7.37
N ILE A 47 10.19 1.70 -6.83
CA ILE A 47 9.31 2.72 -7.41
C ILE A 47 9.85 3.21 -8.76
N LYS A 48 8.95 3.28 -9.76
CA LYS A 48 9.28 3.66 -11.13
C LYS A 48 9.08 5.14 -11.45
N ARG A 49 8.36 5.87 -10.60
CA ARG A 49 8.10 7.31 -10.78
C ARG A 49 8.85 8.13 -9.74
N SER A 50 9.06 9.41 -10.06
CA SER A 50 9.64 10.35 -9.11
C SER A 50 8.70 10.59 -7.93
N GLU A 51 9.27 10.81 -6.75
CA GLU A 51 8.53 11.10 -5.51
C GLU A 51 7.48 12.22 -5.69
N ASP A 52 7.83 13.23 -6.49
CA ASP A 52 7.00 14.39 -6.81
C ASP A 52 5.71 14.06 -7.60
N GLU A 53 5.64 12.88 -8.23
CA GLU A 53 4.49 12.48 -9.05
C GLU A 53 3.34 11.88 -8.25
N TYR A 54 3.58 11.45 -7.00
CA TYR A 54 2.61 10.68 -6.23
C TYR A 54 1.58 11.54 -5.49
N ASP A 55 1.87 12.83 -5.22
CA ASP A 55 1.00 13.70 -4.40
C ASP A 55 0.62 13.01 -3.07
N SER A 56 1.56 12.24 -2.52
CA SER A 56 1.43 11.37 -1.35
C SER A 56 2.51 11.68 -0.34
N GLN A 57 2.29 11.33 0.93
CA GLN A 57 3.36 11.37 1.93
C GLN A 57 4.27 10.15 1.76
N ILE A 58 5.54 10.40 1.44
CA ILE A 58 6.53 9.36 1.24
C ILE A 58 7.36 9.21 2.51
N ILE A 59 7.45 7.98 3.03
CA ILE A 59 8.15 7.66 4.26
C ILE A 59 9.13 6.54 3.97
N SER A 60 10.41 6.89 3.98
CA SER A 60 11.49 5.92 3.82
C SER A 60 11.64 5.08 5.10
N LEU A 61 11.67 3.76 4.93
CA LEU A 61 11.86 2.77 6.00
C LEU A 61 13.11 1.93 5.67
N GLU A 62 14.24 2.32 6.23
CA GLU A 62 15.59 1.84 5.84
C GLU A 62 16.02 0.51 6.49
N ASP A 63 15.23 -0.08 7.39
CA ASP A 63 15.62 -1.31 8.10
C ASP A 63 15.60 -2.53 7.17
N GLN A 64 16.78 -2.88 6.64
CA GLN A 64 16.98 -4.02 5.74
C GLN A 64 16.86 -5.39 6.42
N SER A 65 16.66 -5.45 7.75
CA SER A 65 16.37 -6.71 8.44
C SER A 65 14.89 -7.11 8.36
N MET A 66 14.03 -6.20 7.87
CA MET A 66 12.59 -6.36 7.77
C MET A 66 12.10 -6.19 6.33
N THR A 67 11.09 -6.97 5.93
CA THR A 67 10.37 -6.78 4.67
C THR A 67 9.55 -5.49 4.68
N ASP A 68 9.20 -4.95 3.50
CA ASP A 68 8.32 -3.76 3.45
C ASP A 68 6.96 -3.98 4.10
N LEU A 69 6.44 -5.21 4.06
CA LEU A 69 5.21 -5.57 4.78
C LEU A 69 5.37 -5.42 6.28
N GLU A 70 6.45 -5.96 6.85
CA GLU A 70 6.72 -5.86 8.29
C GLU A 70 6.94 -4.41 8.72
N LYS A 71 7.74 -3.66 7.94
CA LYS A 71 7.98 -2.23 8.15
C LYS A 71 6.67 -1.43 8.08
N GLY A 72 5.83 -1.71 7.09
CA GLY A 72 4.53 -1.05 6.91
C GLY A 72 3.53 -1.34 8.04
N ILE A 73 3.44 -2.60 8.50
CA ILE A 73 2.60 -2.97 9.65
C ILE A 73 3.11 -2.31 10.92
N LEU A 74 4.42 -2.29 11.16
CA LEU A 74 5.02 -1.62 12.31
C LEU A 74 4.71 -0.12 12.31
N TRP A 75 4.89 0.54 11.16
CA TRP A 75 4.53 1.96 11.00
C TRP A 75 3.05 2.22 11.30
N CYS A 76 2.14 1.36 10.83
CA CYS A 76 0.72 1.46 11.14
C CYS A 76 0.44 1.32 12.65
N TYR A 77 1.12 0.39 13.31
CA TYR A 77 1.02 0.18 14.75
C TYR A 77 1.50 1.39 15.54
N GLU A 78 2.66 1.95 15.19
CA GLU A 78 3.23 3.15 15.81
C GLU A 78 2.34 4.39 15.63
N ASN A 79 1.62 4.48 14.52
CA ASN A 79 0.65 5.54 14.24
C ASN A 79 -0.76 5.24 14.79
N ALA A 80 -0.90 4.24 15.67
CA ALA A 80 -2.13 3.85 16.33
C ALA A 80 -3.30 3.54 15.36
N ILE A 81 -2.99 3.04 14.16
CA ILE A 81 -3.98 2.56 13.20
C ILE A 81 -4.52 1.22 13.70
N LYS A 82 -5.84 1.15 13.92
CA LYS A 82 -6.48 0.01 14.61
C LYS A 82 -7.04 -1.05 13.66
N GLU A 83 -7.35 -0.66 12.43
CA GLU A 83 -8.01 -1.52 11.44
C GLU A 83 -7.31 -1.35 10.10
N LEU A 84 -6.94 -2.49 9.50
CA LEU A 84 -6.13 -2.57 8.30
C LEU A 84 -6.72 -3.67 7.40
N TYR A 85 -6.79 -3.41 6.10
CA TYR A 85 -7.07 -4.43 5.09
C TYR A 85 -5.82 -4.61 4.24
N LEU A 86 -5.17 -5.77 4.36
CA LEU A 86 -4.02 -6.11 3.53
C LEU A 86 -4.51 -6.69 2.19
N LEU A 87 -4.09 -6.07 1.09
CA LEU A 87 -4.44 -6.48 -0.27
C LEU A 87 -3.17 -6.69 -1.09
N GLY A 88 -3.19 -7.66 -2.00
CA GLY A 88 -2.11 -7.84 -2.99
C GLY A 88 -0.84 -8.56 -2.51
N SER A 89 -0.80 -9.04 -1.26
CA SER A 89 0.33 -9.88 -0.80
C SER A 89 0.31 -11.23 -1.51
N GLN A 90 1.35 -11.55 -2.27
CA GLN A 90 1.66 -12.91 -2.70
C GLN A 90 2.77 -13.45 -1.79
N VAL A 91 2.60 -14.69 -1.34
CA VAL A 91 3.57 -15.43 -0.52
C VAL A 91 4.49 -16.25 -1.42
#